data_AF-A0A950WTR6-F1
#
_entry.id   AF-A0A950WTR6-F1
#
_cell.length_a   1.000
_cell.length_b   1.000
_cell.length_c   1.000
_cell.angle_alpha   90.00
_cell.angle_beta   90.00
_cell.angle_gamma   90.00
#
_symmetry.space_group_name_H-M   'P 1'
#
loop_
_entity.id
_entity.type
_entity.pdbx_description
1 polymer ?
#
loop_
_entity_poly.entity_id
_entity_poly.type
_entity_poly.pdbx_seq_one_letter_code
_entity_poly.pdbx_strand_id
1 'polypeptide(L)'
;MSDRGSLWRHGDFMKLWSAETVSQLGSQVSLLAIPLIAISVLKATTLQVGLLSAVEMAPFLLVGLPAGAIVDRLRRRPVLIAGDVGRALAL
;
A
#
# COMPACT_ATOMS: atom_id res chain seq x y z
N MET A 1 16.92 32.82 -3.67
CA MET A 1 15.64 32.55 -4.37
C MET A 1 15.87 31.37 -5.29
N SER A 2 15.65 30.15 -4.81
CA SER A 2 15.88 28.94 -5.62
C SER A 2 14.82 28.87 -6.72
N ASP A 3 15.25 28.75 -7.97
CA ASP A 3 14.39 28.44 -9.11
C ASP A 3 13.59 27.18 -8.81
N ARG A 4 12.31 27.35 -8.42
CA ARG A 4 11.36 26.27 -8.24
C ARG A 4 10.90 25.82 -9.63
N GLY A 5 11.77 25.10 -10.33
CA GLY A 5 11.36 24.36 -11.52
C GLY A 5 10.15 23.52 -11.17
N SER A 6 9.06 23.72 -11.92
CA SER A 6 7.78 23.03 -11.72
C SER A 6 7.99 21.53 -11.48
N LEU A 7 7.37 20.96 -10.43
CA LEU A 7 7.45 19.52 -10.14
C LEU A 7 6.93 18.66 -11.30
N TRP A 8 6.02 19.23 -12.08
CA TRP A 8 5.50 18.67 -13.33
C TRP A 8 6.56 18.46 -14.42
N ARG A 9 7.70 19.17 -14.33
CA ARG A 9 8.84 19.02 -15.25
C ARG A 9 9.89 18.02 -14.76
N HIS A 10 9.75 17.50 -13.53
CA HIS A 10 10.65 16.49 -12.98
C HIS A 10 10.14 15.09 -13.32
N GLY A 11 10.76 14.43 -14.31
CA GLY A 11 10.30 13.13 -14.82
C GLY A 11 10.23 12.03 -13.76
N ASP A 12 11.18 11.97 -12.82
CA ASP A 12 11.17 10.98 -11.75
C ASP A 12 10.04 11.22 -10.73
N PHE A 13 9.73 12.49 -10.45
CA PHE A 13 8.58 12.85 -9.61
C PHE A 13 7.27 12.45 -10.27
N MET A 14 7.10 12.73 -11.57
CA MET A 14 5.88 12.36 -12.29
C MET A 14 5.67 10.86 -12.38
N LYS A 15 6.75 10.07 -12.52
CA LYS A 15 6.69 8.59 -12.47
C LYS A 15 6.26 8.09 -11.09
N LEU A 16 6.83 8.63 -10.02
CA LEU A 16 6.43 8.27 -8.66
C LEU A 16 4.98 8.66 -8.40
N TRP A 17 4.58 9.86 -8.82
CA TRP A 17 3.24 10.39 -8.60
C TRP A 17 2.17 9.57 -9.32
N SER A 18 2.40 9.19 -10.58
CA SER A 18 1.44 8.36 -11.32
C SER A 18 1.37 6.93 -10.76
N ALA A 19 2.52 6.33 -10.44
CA ALA A 19 2.57 5.01 -9.81
C ALA A 19 1.81 5.02 -8.48
N GLU A 20 2.12 5.95 -7.58
CA GLU A 20 1.47 6.10 -6.28
C GLU A 20 -0.03 6.36 -6.42
N THR A 21 -0.44 7.15 -7.42
CA THR A 21 -1.88 7.41 -7.65
C THR A 21 -2.62 6.13 -8.01
N VAL A 22 -2.11 5.35 -8.98
CA VAL A 22 -2.74 4.08 -9.39
C VAL A 22 -2.74 3.09 -8.23
N SER A 23 -1.60 3.00 -7.54
CA SER A 23 -1.41 2.23 -6.32
C SER A 23 -2.45 2.52 -5.25
N GLN A 24 -2.69 3.80 -4.93
CA GLN A 24 -3.63 4.20 -3.89
C GLN A 24 -5.07 3.97 -4.32
N LEU A 25 -5.40 4.24 -5.59
CA LEU A 25 -6.73 3.93 -6.12
C LEU A 25 -7.03 2.43 -6.02
N GLY A 26 -6.09 1.57 -6.42
CA GLY A 26 -6.21 0.13 -6.28
C GLY A 26 -6.42 -0.31 -4.83
N SER A 27 -5.63 0.24 -3.89
CA SER A 27 -5.78 -0.05 -2.46
C SER A 27 -7.16 0.35 -1.92
N GLN A 28 -7.69 1.51 -2.31
CA GLN A 28 -9.04 1.94 -1.87
C GLN A 28 -10.14 1.04 -2.45
N VAL A 29 -9.99 0.59 -3.70
CA VAL A 29 -10.90 -0.39 -4.29
C VAL A 29 -10.83 -1.71 -3.54
N SER A 30 -9.64 -2.25 -3.28
CA SER A 30 -9.45 -3.53 -2.56
C SER A 30 -10.02 -3.49 -1.14
N LEU A 31 -9.87 -2.36 -0.43
CA LEU A 31 -10.39 -2.18 0.92
C LEU A 31 -11.90 -2.41 0.99
N LEU A 32 -12.64 -2.02 -0.06
CA LEU A 32 -14.09 -2.25 -0.14
C LEU A 32 -14.42 -3.57 -0.83
N ALA A 33 -13.71 -3.92 -1.90
CA ALA A 33 -13.99 -5.09 -2.71
C ALA A 33 -13.76 -6.40 -1.94
N ILE A 34 -12.67 -6.51 -1.17
CA ILE A 34 -12.31 -7.74 -0.46
C ILE A 34 -13.42 -8.14 0.55
N PRO A 35 -13.88 -7.28 1.48
CA PRO A 35 -14.98 -7.62 2.38
C PRO A 35 -16.29 -7.90 1.64
N LEU A 36 -16.60 -7.13 0.60
CA LEU A 36 -17.81 -7.32 -0.19
C LEU A 36 -17.81 -8.67 -0.91
N ILE A 37 -16.68 -9.08 -1.50
CA ILE A 37 -16.51 -10.40 -2.14
C ILE A 37 -16.62 -11.50 -1.10
N ALA A 38 -15.98 -11.33 0.07
CA ALA A 38 -16.06 -12.31 1.16
C ALA A 38 -17.51 -12.58 1.57
N ILE A 39 -18.33 -11.54 1.72
CA ILE A 39 -19.75 -11.69 2.11
C ILE A 39 -20.59 -12.19 0.93
N SER A 40 -20.48 -11.55 -0.24
CA SER A 40 -21.40 -11.78 -1.36
C SER A 40 -21.13 -13.09 -2.11
N VAL A 41 -19.85 -13.42 -2.33
CA VAL A 41 -19.41 -14.58 -3.11
C VAL A 41 -19.06 -15.74 -2.19
N LEU A 42 -18.22 -15.53 -1.17
CA LEU A 42 -17.79 -16.61 -0.27
C LEU A 42 -18.78 -16.91 0.85
N LYS A 43 -19.85 -16.11 0.99
CA LYS A 43 -20.85 -16.24 2.06
C LYS A 43 -20.20 -16.25 3.46
N ALA A 44 -19.15 -15.45 3.63
CA ALA A 44 -18.43 -15.34 4.88
C ALA A 44 -19.35 -14.84 6.00
N THR A 45 -19.23 -15.47 7.16
CA THR A 45 -19.93 -15.08 8.38
C THR A 45 -19.37 -13.77 8.95
N THR A 46 -20.15 -13.09 9.79
CA THR A 46 -19.72 -11.85 10.47
C THR A 46 -18.41 -12.03 11.24
N LEU A 47 -18.22 -13.20 11.88
CA LEU A 47 -16.98 -13.50 12.61
C LEU A 47 -15.77 -13.58 11.67
N GLN A 48 -15.92 -14.21 10.50
CA GLN A 48 -14.84 -14.32 9.51
C GLN A 48 -14.46 -12.96 8.93
N VAL A 49 -15.43 -12.09 8.68
CA VAL A 49 -15.17 -10.71 8.24
C VAL A 49 -14.49 -9.89 9.34
N GLY A 50 -14.92 -10.06 10.60
CA GLY A 50 -14.26 -9.42 11.75
C GLY A 50 -12.80 -9.88 11.93
N LEU A 51 -12.54 -11.19 11.75
CA LEU A 51 -11.19 -11.74 11.76
C LEU A 51 -10.35 -11.23 10.59
N LEU A 52 -10.94 -11.10 9.40
CA LEU A 52 -10.27 -10.55 8.23
C LEU A 52 -9.76 -9.13 8.50
N SER A 53 -10.60 -8.26 9.08
CA SER A 53 -10.19 -6.91 9.49
C SER A 53 -9.12 -6.92 10.59
N ALA A 54 -9.17 -7.86 11.53
CA ALA A 54 -8.13 -8.00 12.54
C ALA A 54 -6.77 -8.40 11.93
N VAL A 55 -6.78 -9.33 10.97
CA VAL A 55 -5.58 -9.76 10.24
C VAL A 55 -5.02 -8.62 9.38
N GLU A 56 -5.86 -7.77 8.81
CA GLU A 56 -5.43 -6.58 8.06
C GLU A 56 -4.59 -5.61 8.93
N MET A 57 -4.96 -5.43 10.20
CA MET A 57 -4.20 -4.59 11.14
C MET A 57 -2.96 -5.27 11.72
N ALA A 58 -2.93 -6.60 11.74
CA ALA A 58 -1.88 -7.35 12.43
C ALA A 58 -0.45 -7.03 11.94
N PRO A 59 -0.15 -6.93 10.63
CA PRO A 59 1.19 -6.56 10.16
C PRO A 59 1.67 -5.22 10.71
N PHE A 60 0.80 -4.21 10.75
CA PHE A 60 1.16 -2.90 11.27
C PHE A 60 1.54 -2.98 12.76
N LEU A 61 0.77 -3.72 13.54
CA LEU A 61 1.01 -3.88 14.98
C LEU A 61 2.24 -4.75 15.29
N LEU A 62 2.41 -5.86 14.56
CA LEU A 62 3.42 -6.86 14.86
C LEU A 62 4.79 -6.51 14.27
N VAL A 63 4.83 -5.92 13.07
CA VAL A 63 6.08 -5.68 12.35
C VAL A 63 6.32 -4.22 11.94
N GLY A 64 5.39 -3.29 12.20
CA GLY A 64 5.55 -1.89 11.78
C GLY A 64 6.79 -1.20 12.33
N LEU A 65 7.05 -1.36 13.62
CA LEU A 65 8.20 -0.75 14.32
C LEU A 65 9.56 -1.32 13.86
N PRO A 66 9.78 -2.66 13.85
CA PRO A 66 11.03 -3.21 13.34
C PRO A 66 11.21 -2.99 11.84
N ALA A 67 10.14 -3.05 11.04
CA ALA A 67 10.21 -2.77 9.61
C ALA A 67 10.65 -1.32 9.35
N GLY A 68 10.10 -0.35 10.09
CA GLY A 68 10.50 1.05 9.99
C GLY A 68 11.99 1.25 10.30
N ALA A 69 12.47 0.68 11.41
CA ALA A 69 13.88 0.77 11.81
C ALA A 69 14.85 0.15 10.77
N ILE A 70 14.44 -0.91 10.08
CA ILE A 70 15.22 -1.53 8.99
C ILE A 70 15.19 -0.62 7.75
N VAL A 71 14.00 -0.17 7.33
CA VAL A 71 13.81 0.66 6.14
C VAL A 71 14.58 1.97 6.22
N ASP A 72 14.67 2.57 7.41
CA ASP A 72 15.42 3.80 7.64
C ASP A 72 16.92 3.69 7.32
N ARG A 73 17.46 2.46 7.34
CA ARG A 73 18.88 2.17 7.03
C ARG A 73 19.11 1.82 5.56
N LEU A 74 18.05 1.65 4.77
CA LEU A 74 18.13 1.20 3.38
C LEU A 74 18.05 2.38 2.39
N ARG A 75 18.46 2.12 1.13
CA ARG A 75 18.30 3.07 0.05
C ARG A 75 16.81 3.20 -0.30
N ARG A 76 16.29 4.43 -0.33
CA ARG A 76 14.86 4.73 -0.52
C ARG A 76 14.26 4.13 -1.80
N ARG A 77 14.96 4.24 -2.93
CA ARG A 77 14.40 3.85 -4.24
C ARG A 77 14.15 2.33 -4.37
N PRO A 78 15.10 1.44 -4.04
CA PRO A 78 14.82 -0.01 -4.02
C PRO A 78 13.71 -0.41 -3.06
N VAL A 79 13.61 0.22 -1.88
CA VAL A 79 12.56 -0.09 -0.90
C VAL A 79 11.18 0.26 -1.44
N LEU A 80 11.03 1.44 -2.05
CA LEU A 80 9.76 1.84 -2.67
C LEU A 80 9.34 0.84 -3.77
N ILE A 81 10.26 0.48 -4.66
CA ILE A 81 9.96 -0.46 -5.76
C ILE A 81 9.62 -1.85 -5.21
N ALA A 82 10.40 -2.38 -4.28
CA ALA A 82 10.15 -3.69 -3.69
C ALA A 82 8.84 -3.72 -2.91
N GLY A 83 8.51 -2.64 -2.19
CA GLY A 83 7.24 -2.49 -1.48
C GLY A 83 6.04 -2.48 -2.42
N ASP A 84 6.10 -1.70 -3.50
CA ASP A 84 5.03 -1.67 -4.50
C ASP A 84 4.84 -3.01 -5.21
N VAL A 85 5.94 -3.68 -5.60
CA VAL A 85 5.86 -5.01 -6.20
C VAL A 85 5.32 -6.04 -5.20
N GLY A 86 5.79 -6.01 -3.95
CA GLY A 86 5.30 -6.90 -2.90
C GLY A 86 3.80 -6.71 -2.63
N ARG A 87 3.33 -5.46 -2.58
CA ARG A 87 1.92 -5.13 -2.41
C ARG A 87 1.08 -5.59 -3.61
N ALA A 88 1.57 -5.37 -4.83
CA ALA A 88 0.87 -5.80 -6.04
C ALA A 88 0.77 -7.33 -6.18
N LEU A 89 1.71 -8.09 -5.63
CA LEU A 89 1.65 -9.56 -5.62
C LEU A 89 0.76 -10.13 -4.52
N ALA A 90 0.57 -9.38 -3.44
CA ALA A 90 -0.23 -9.82 -2.29
C ALA A 90 -1.75 -9.58 -2.47
N LEU A 91 -2.12 -8.61 -3.31
CA LEU A 91 -3.50 -8.26 -3.68
C LEU A 91 -3.91 -8.98 -4.97
#